data_AF-A0A671LNV4-F1
#
_entry.id   AF-A0A671LNV4-F1
#
_cell.length_a   1.000
_cell.length_b   1.000
_cell.length_c   1.000
_cell.angle_alpha   90.00
_cell.angle_beta   90.00
_cell.angle_gamma   90.00
#
_symmetry.space_group_name_H-M   'P 1'
#
loop_
_entity.id
_entity.type
_entity.pdbx_description
1 polymer ?
#
loop_
_entity_poly.entity_id
_entity_poly.type
_entity_poly.pdbx_seq_one_letter_code
_entity_poly.pdbx_strand_id
1 'polypeptide(L)'
;MSEEEETAFSEDPRVQYLGEILCRMLKLKTDAWEKFVNVEKNKMLFTTFFEARIRLLFFSVTASNAPTVSPEVSEQKGLVFTYRPVCLPLLLNKKNHQMWPNIISQDVTQHIENLQSKVTVVRGQYNGKTVLPVPQGCNELIKSGSKDVQDSRNRAMIHAIESMVISWMHMIHKVLRADSADLIVTGLNPGPKAELDYWRSRKTNIQSIHEQLQNPCVQKMMRILEIIDSSYFPSFKALTEAEARAIDLHLQPLRSLLSQLEEDEFSSFHTLIPPVFHLIFLVWTHCSFYRSPARIVALLQELCNLFIRQVQKVAALASHYCTPKCWDFPSALVFTRFDGFLARVLQLKFQRLEKLVFGGHRGRVYTEQVSRIYAEFLQLCKAIKDQEYNPLDLTSLDFEKDFSSFQERVADFDRQLSSILCLAFQDCSGLESVFKVSNSGETDLVQMNRKKHTVPLIQLFADELDRCKHLFDFHLEQMNKLHLSKNMPAMTGCLKWAKMLRDRIQIPWNNFQFVLDM
;
A
#
# COMPACT_ATOMS: atom_id res chain seq x y z
N MET A 1 50.90 55.44 -25.03
CA MET A 1 49.90 54.68 -24.27
C MET A 1 50.11 53.23 -24.64
N SER A 2 50.81 52.48 -23.77
CA SER A 2 51.00 51.05 -23.93
C SER A 2 49.67 50.37 -23.57
N GLU A 3 49.04 49.75 -24.55
CA GLU A 3 47.98 48.77 -24.32
C GLU A 3 48.60 47.64 -23.49
N GLU A 4 48.21 47.56 -22.21
CA GLU A 4 48.48 46.36 -21.41
C GLU A 4 47.69 45.23 -22.05
N GLU A 5 48.39 44.30 -22.71
CA GLU A 5 47.82 43.03 -23.14
C GLU A 5 47.20 42.37 -21.90
N GLU A 6 45.87 42.33 -21.84
CA GLU A 6 45.13 41.58 -20.84
C GLU A 6 45.51 40.10 -21.02
N THR A 7 46.41 39.61 -20.17
CA THR A 7 46.86 38.22 -20.20
C THR A 7 45.64 37.31 -20.01
N ALA A 8 45.57 36.25 -20.80
CA ALA A 8 44.41 35.37 -20.76
C ALA A 8 44.29 34.76 -19.35
N PHE A 9 43.08 34.62 -18.80
CA PHE A 9 42.88 34.09 -17.45
C PHE A 9 43.49 32.68 -17.24
N SER A 10 43.67 31.91 -18.32
CA SER A 10 44.39 30.62 -18.33
C SER A 10 45.90 30.74 -18.08
N GLU A 11 46.48 31.93 -18.24
CA GLU A 11 47.89 32.23 -18.03
C GLU A 11 48.20 32.67 -16.58
N ASP A 12 47.18 32.84 -15.73
CA ASP A 12 47.38 33.10 -14.30
C ASP A 12 48.15 31.92 -13.66
N PRO A 13 49.30 32.17 -12.98
CA PRO A 13 50.12 31.11 -12.38
C PRO A 13 49.37 30.20 -11.39
N ARG A 14 48.35 30.73 -10.69
CA ARG A 14 47.53 29.96 -9.74
C ARG A 14 46.60 29.01 -10.48
N VAL A 15 46.06 29.45 -11.61
CA VAL A 15 45.18 28.66 -12.48
C VAL A 15 45.98 27.55 -13.17
N GLN A 16 47.21 27.85 -13.63
CA GLN A 16 48.12 26.86 -14.20
C GLN A 16 48.49 25.79 -13.16
N TYR A 17 48.87 26.20 -11.94
CA TYR A 17 49.19 25.28 -10.85
C TYR A 17 48.03 24.34 -10.49
N LEU A 18 46.81 24.89 -10.38
CA LEU A 18 45.60 24.07 -10.16
C LEU A 18 45.37 23.10 -11.32
N GLY A 19 45.57 23.54 -12.56
CA GLY A 19 45.47 22.71 -13.75
C GLY A 19 46.42 21.53 -13.73
N GLU A 20 47.69 21.73 -13.38
CA GLU A 20 48.68 20.65 -13.30
C GLU A 20 48.27 19.56 -12.28
N ILE A 21 47.82 19.98 -11.10
CA ILE A 21 47.41 19.05 -10.04
C ILE A 21 46.13 18.32 -10.44
N LEU A 22 45.12 19.06 -10.89
CA LEU A 22 43.80 18.48 -11.20
C LEU A 22 43.85 17.60 -12.44
N CYS A 23 44.57 17.99 -13.50
CA CYS A 23 44.76 17.14 -14.67
C CYS A 23 45.43 15.82 -14.31
N ARG A 24 46.42 15.84 -13.39
CA ARG A 24 47.08 14.63 -12.90
C ARG A 24 46.17 13.78 -12.02
N MET A 25 45.49 14.39 -11.04
CA MET A 25 44.65 13.68 -10.07
C MET A 25 43.37 13.11 -10.70
N LEU A 26 42.74 13.86 -11.60
CA LEU A 26 41.47 13.52 -12.24
C LEU A 26 41.65 12.91 -13.63
N LYS A 27 42.89 12.70 -14.09
CA LYS A 27 43.24 12.16 -15.42
C LYS A 27 42.58 12.92 -16.58
N LEU A 28 42.53 14.24 -16.47
CA LEU A 28 41.98 15.12 -17.51
C LEU A 28 43.03 15.43 -18.58
N LYS A 29 42.58 15.66 -19.82
CA LYS A 29 43.44 16.20 -20.88
C LYS A 29 43.63 17.70 -20.68
N THR A 30 44.82 18.21 -20.97
CA THR A 30 45.17 19.64 -20.84
C THR A 30 44.21 20.54 -21.61
N ASP A 31 43.86 20.18 -22.85
CA ASP A 31 42.90 20.93 -23.68
C ASP A 31 41.50 21.02 -23.05
N ALA A 32 41.11 20.01 -22.26
CA ALA A 32 39.83 20.01 -21.57
C ALA A 32 39.83 20.95 -20.37
N TRP A 33 40.97 21.11 -19.69
CA TRP A 33 41.17 22.08 -18.63
C TRP A 33 41.15 23.51 -19.16
N GLU A 34 41.87 23.78 -20.27
CA GLU A 34 41.90 25.12 -20.88
C GLU A 34 40.50 25.57 -21.33
N LYS A 35 39.73 24.68 -21.97
CA LYS A 35 38.33 24.96 -22.32
C LYS A 35 37.45 25.18 -21.10
N PHE A 36 37.69 24.44 -20.03
CA PHE A 36 36.91 24.51 -18.80
C PHE A 36 37.14 25.81 -18.02
N VAL A 37 38.40 26.22 -17.85
CA VAL A 37 38.76 27.44 -17.13
C VAL A 37 38.25 28.68 -17.89
N ASN A 38 38.22 28.63 -19.22
CA ASN A 38 37.80 29.75 -20.05
C ASN A 38 36.28 29.98 -20.08
N VAL A 39 35.47 29.12 -19.44
CA VAL A 39 34.04 29.37 -19.25
C VAL A 39 33.83 30.48 -18.23
N GLU A 40 33.07 31.51 -18.60
CA GLU A 40 32.86 32.73 -17.79
C GLU A 40 32.40 32.44 -16.34
N LYS A 41 31.46 31.51 -16.19
CA LYS A 41 30.98 31.06 -14.87
C LYS A 41 32.13 30.50 -14.00
N ASN A 42 33.05 29.76 -14.59
CA ASN A 42 34.16 29.14 -13.87
C ASN A 42 35.21 30.19 -13.52
N LYS A 43 35.53 31.12 -14.44
CA LYS A 43 36.41 32.27 -14.16
C LYS A 43 35.92 33.04 -12.93
N MET A 44 34.63 33.37 -12.90
CA MET A 44 34.01 34.04 -11.76
C MET A 44 34.17 33.26 -10.44
N LEU A 45 34.03 31.93 -10.46
CA LEU A 45 34.22 31.10 -9.27
C LEU A 45 35.69 31.07 -8.81
N PHE A 46 36.64 30.94 -9.73
CA PHE A 46 38.08 30.98 -9.43
C PHE A 46 38.49 32.34 -8.87
N THR A 47 38.06 33.44 -9.50
CA THR A 47 38.32 34.80 -9.01
C THR A 47 37.74 35.00 -7.62
N THR A 48 36.50 34.57 -7.39
CA THR A 48 35.84 34.66 -6.07
C THR A 48 36.57 33.81 -5.00
N PHE A 49 37.14 32.66 -5.37
CA PHE A 49 37.95 31.83 -4.49
C PHE A 49 39.31 32.46 -4.17
N PHE A 50 39.99 33.00 -5.17
CA PHE A 50 41.28 33.68 -4.99
C PHE A 50 41.16 34.98 -4.19
N GLU A 51 40.04 35.68 -4.30
CA GLU A 51 39.69 36.86 -3.49
C GLU A 51 39.16 36.48 -2.09
N ALA A 52 39.29 35.21 -1.68
CA ALA A 52 38.93 34.66 -0.37
C ALA A 52 37.45 34.79 0.05
N ARG A 53 36.54 35.06 -0.90
CA ARG A 53 35.09 35.05 -0.66
C ARG A 53 34.54 33.62 -0.59
N ILE A 54 35.18 32.67 -1.26
CA ILE A 54 34.92 31.23 -1.16
C ILE A 54 36.16 30.55 -0.57
N ARG A 55 36.00 29.71 0.46
CA ARG A 55 37.11 29.01 1.14
C ARG A 55 37.40 27.60 0.62
N LEU A 56 36.46 27.01 -0.12
CA LEU A 56 36.54 25.63 -0.61
C LEU A 56 35.95 25.56 -2.03
N LEU A 57 36.69 24.94 -2.95
CA LEU A 57 36.20 24.57 -4.27
C LEU A 57 36.31 23.06 -4.45
N PHE A 58 35.23 22.44 -4.92
CA PHE A 58 35.16 21.02 -5.22
C PHE A 58 35.24 20.80 -6.72
N PHE A 59 36.15 19.92 -7.13
CA PHE A 59 36.34 19.52 -8.51
C PHE A 59 35.89 18.07 -8.69
N SER A 60 35.05 17.82 -9.69
CA SER A 60 34.58 16.48 -10.04
C SER A 60 34.54 16.28 -11.54
N VAL A 61 34.53 15.02 -11.98
CA VAL A 61 34.48 14.65 -13.39
C VAL A 61 33.17 13.92 -13.67
N THR A 62 32.46 14.36 -14.70
CA THR A 62 31.20 13.75 -15.15
C THR A 62 31.45 12.41 -15.86
N ALA A 63 30.40 11.61 -16.07
CA ALA A 63 30.47 10.35 -16.82
C ALA A 63 31.02 10.52 -18.25
N SER A 64 30.89 11.72 -18.83
CA SER A 64 31.47 12.10 -20.13
C SER A 64 32.92 12.62 -20.05
N ASN A 65 33.60 12.42 -18.92
CA ASN A 65 34.96 12.88 -18.65
C ASN A 65 35.16 14.41 -18.71
N ALA A 66 34.10 15.19 -18.49
CA ALA A 66 34.16 16.65 -18.45
C ALA A 66 34.32 17.16 -17.01
N PRO A 67 35.27 18.09 -16.74
CA PRO A 67 35.47 18.67 -15.41
C PRO A 67 34.31 19.59 -15.01
N THR A 68 34.05 19.64 -13.71
CA THR A 68 33.05 20.51 -13.08
C THR A 68 33.63 21.11 -11.80
N VAL A 69 33.26 22.36 -11.49
CA VAL A 69 33.65 23.06 -10.27
C VAL A 69 32.41 23.58 -9.56
N SER A 70 32.38 23.44 -8.24
CA SER A 70 31.31 23.99 -7.41
C SER A 70 31.81 24.34 -6.01
N PRO A 71 31.22 25.36 -5.37
CA PRO A 71 31.50 25.69 -3.97
C PRO A 71 30.80 24.74 -2.98
N GLU A 72 29.90 23.88 -3.47
CA GLU A 72 29.09 22.96 -2.68
C GLU A 72 29.44 21.49 -2.97
N VAL A 73 29.35 20.62 -1.96
CA VAL A 73 29.63 19.19 -2.15
C VAL A 73 28.43 18.51 -2.79
N SER A 74 28.58 18.07 -4.04
CA SER A 74 27.54 17.32 -4.77
C SER A 74 27.48 15.83 -4.41
N GLU A 75 28.57 15.22 -3.91
CA GLU A 75 28.59 13.82 -3.48
C GLU A 75 29.13 13.63 -2.04
N GLN A 76 28.27 13.15 -1.14
CA GLN A 76 28.57 12.94 0.29
C GLN A 76 29.53 11.75 0.60
N LYS A 77 30.13 11.11 -0.42
CA LYS A 77 30.91 9.86 -0.26
C LYS A 77 32.31 10.09 0.36
N GLY A 78 32.87 11.30 0.31
CA GLY A 78 34.27 11.58 0.66
C GLY A 78 34.59 11.65 2.16
N LEU A 79 33.66 12.08 3.02
CA LEU A 79 33.95 12.40 4.43
C LEU A 79 34.32 11.17 5.28
N VAL A 80 33.83 10.00 4.89
CA VAL A 80 34.09 8.72 5.57
C VAL A 80 35.47 8.14 5.19
N PHE A 81 35.97 8.46 3.99
CA PHE A 81 37.19 7.89 3.44
C PHE A 81 38.48 8.51 4.02
N THR A 82 38.48 9.78 4.42
CA THR A 82 39.65 10.44 5.02
C THR A 82 39.71 10.30 6.54
N TYR A 83 38.55 10.33 7.21
CA TYR A 83 38.44 10.25 8.67
C TYR A 83 39.05 8.98 9.26
N ARG A 84 38.72 7.80 8.69
CA ARG A 84 39.08 6.50 9.28
C ARG A 84 40.56 6.10 9.11
N PRO A 85 41.20 6.26 7.94
CA PRO A 85 42.61 5.86 7.77
C PRO A 85 43.62 6.93 8.20
N VAL A 86 43.25 8.22 8.23
CA VAL A 86 44.21 9.32 8.48
C VAL A 86 43.95 10.00 9.82
N CYS A 87 42.76 10.55 10.04
CA CYS A 87 42.48 11.32 11.26
C CYS A 87 42.43 10.42 12.51
N LEU A 88 41.88 9.21 12.37
CA LEU A 88 41.70 8.29 13.49
C LEU A 88 43.02 7.84 14.14
N PRO A 89 44.03 7.34 13.38
CA PRO A 89 45.31 6.96 13.97
C PRO A 89 46.10 8.17 14.50
N LEU A 90 45.96 9.34 13.88
CA LEU A 90 46.62 10.57 14.35
C LEU A 90 46.12 10.99 15.73
N LEU A 91 44.80 10.93 15.95
CA LEU A 91 44.21 11.45 17.17
C LEU A 91 44.08 10.43 18.30
N LEU A 92 44.00 9.11 18.01
CA LEU A 92 43.92 8.06 19.04
C LEU A 92 45.29 7.48 19.46
N ASN A 93 46.37 7.81 18.74
CA ASN A 93 47.69 7.31 19.10
C ASN A 93 48.21 7.99 20.37
N LYS A 94 48.27 7.24 21.46
CA LYS A 94 48.77 7.72 22.77
C LYS A 94 50.18 8.29 22.72
N LYS A 95 51.02 7.91 21.75
CA LYS A 95 52.35 8.51 21.55
C LYS A 95 52.27 9.98 21.13
N ASN A 96 51.18 10.38 20.47
CA ASN A 96 50.94 11.77 20.08
C ASN A 96 50.39 12.62 21.24
N HIS A 97 50.03 11.99 22.37
CA HIS A 97 49.49 12.65 23.57
C HIS A 97 50.54 12.90 24.64
N GLN A 98 51.83 12.62 24.38
CA GLN A 98 52.89 12.70 25.39
C GLN A 98 53.00 14.08 26.06
N MET A 99 52.66 15.14 25.33
CA MET A 99 52.68 16.53 25.82
C MET A 99 51.31 17.00 26.37
N TRP A 100 50.30 16.15 26.35
CA TRP A 100 48.94 16.52 26.74
C TRP A 100 48.68 16.14 28.20
N PRO A 101 48.03 17.01 28.99
CA PRO A 101 47.46 16.61 30.27
C PRO A 101 46.52 15.41 30.11
N ASN A 102 46.55 14.48 31.07
CA ASN A 102 45.73 13.26 31.03
C ASN A 102 44.24 13.53 30.79
N ILE A 103 43.73 14.62 31.36
CA ILE A 103 42.32 15.03 31.20
C ILE A 103 42.01 15.37 29.74
N ILE A 104 42.91 16.08 29.05
CA ILE A 104 42.73 16.45 27.63
C ILE A 104 42.88 15.21 26.74
N SER A 105 43.85 14.35 27.03
CA SER A 105 44.01 13.07 26.31
C SER A 105 42.77 12.19 26.43
N GLN A 106 42.18 12.08 27.62
CA GLN A 106 40.93 11.35 27.85
C GLN A 106 39.74 12.00 27.14
N ASP A 107 39.59 13.32 27.24
CA ASP A 107 38.49 14.07 26.62
C ASP A 107 38.52 13.95 25.09
N VAL A 108 39.69 14.15 24.48
CA VAL A 108 39.87 13.99 23.02
C VAL A 108 39.57 12.56 22.59
N THR A 109 40.03 11.55 23.35
CA THR A 109 39.72 10.14 23.08
C THR A 109 38.20 9.89 23.11
N GLN A 110 37.51 10.37 24.15
CA GLN A 110 36.06 10.24 24.30
C GLN A 110 35.30 10.93 23.15
N HIS A 111 35.73 12.13 22.74
CA HIS A 111 35.11 12.84 21.63
C HIS A 111 35.28 12.12 20.30
N ILE A 112 36.44 11.51 20.06
CA ILE A 112 36.69 10.72 18.85
C ILE A 112 35.85 9.45 18.84
N GLU A 113 35.73 8.74 19.96
CA GLU A 113 34.87 7.56 20.10
C GLU A 113 33.39 7.90 19.88
N ASN A 114 32.93 9.05 20.40
CA ASN A 114 31.59 9.57 20.14
C ASN A 114 31.38 9.89 18.66
N LEU A 115 32.38 10.51 18.01
CA LEU A 115 32.33 10.80 16.58
C LEU A 115 32.32 9.53 15.73
N GLN A 116 33.13 8.52 16.06
CA GLN A 116 33.12 7.22 15.38
C GLN A 116 31.75 6.55 15.46
N SER A 117 31.11 6.59 16.64
CA SER A 117 29.79 6.04 16.86
C SER A 117 28.75 6.75 15.98
N LYS A 118 28.76 8.08 15.95
CA LYS A 118 27.88 8.89 15.08
C LYS A 118 28.13 8.63 13.59
N VAL A 119 29.38 8.61 13.15
CA VAL A 119 29.75 8.33 11.74
C VAL A 119 29.30 6.92 11.33
N THR A 120 29.42 5.95 12.23
CA THR A 120 28.97 4.57 11.98
C THR A 120 27.45 4.49 11.81
N VAL A 121 26.69 5.20 12.65
CA VAL A 121 25.22 5.30 12.54
C VAL A 121 24.81 5.99 11.24
N VAL A 122 25.40 7.16 10.93
CA VAL A 122 25.09 7.92 9.70
C VAL A 122 25.41 7.11 8.45
N ARG A 123 26.55 6.42 8.41
CA ARG A 123 26.90 5.53 7.30
C ARG A 123 25.90 4.37 7.17
N GLY A 124 25.45 3.82 8.30
CA GLY A 124 24.38 2.84 8.33
C GLY A 124 23.13 3.37 7.64
N GLN A 125 22.65 4.53 8.10
CA GLN A 125 21.44 5.18 7.59
C GLN A 125 21.54 5.49 6.09
N TYR A 126 22.69 5.98 5.62
CA TYR A 126 22.97 6.19 4.21
C TYR A 126 22.85 4.90 3.38
N ASN A 127 23.25 3.76 3.95
CA ASN A 127 23.12 2.45 3.32
C ASN A 127 21.75 1.78 3.59
N GLY A 128 20.78 2.49 4.17
CA GLY A 128 19.46 1.95 4.52
C GLY A 128 19.46 0.95 5.69
N LYS A 129 20.51 0.96 6.53
CA LYS A 129 20.68 0.04 7.66
C LYS A 129 20.75 0.78 8.98
N THR A 130 20.04 0.28 9.98
CA THR A 130 20.16 0.76 11.35
C THR A 130 21.33 0.04 12.00
N VAL A 131 22.38 0.79 12.34
CA VAL A 131 23.58 0.24 12.97
C VAL A 131 23.60 0.61 14.44
N LEU A 132 23.75 -0.38 15.31
CA LEU A 132 23.87 -0.23 16.75
C LEU A 132 25.35 0.00 17.10
N PRO A 133 25.78 1.21 17.46
CA PRO A 133 27.18 1.49 17.74
C PRO A 133 27.60 0.81 19.04
N VAL A 134 28.72 0.10 19.02
CA VAL A 134 29.33 -0.57 20.18
C VAL A 134 30.64 0.15 20.55
N PRO A 135 30.93 0.44 21.84
CA PRO A 135 32.13 1.16 22.22
C PRO A 135 33.40 0.34 22.02
N GLN A 136 34.49 1.01 21.65
CA GLN A 136 35.83 0.44 21.62
C GLN A 136 36.35 0.28 23.06
N GLY A 137 35.92 -0.80 23.71
CA GLY A 137 36.21 -1.08 25.11
C GLY A 137 35.37 -2.23 25.66
N CYS A 138 34.19 -2.48 25.06
CA CYS A 138 33.33 -3.61 25.44
C CYS A 138 34.09 -4.95 25.49
N ASN A 139 35.00 -5.20 24.55
CA ASN A 139 35.81 -6.43 24.53
C ASN A 139 36.84 -6.53 25.67
N GLU A 140 37.36 -5.41 26.19
CA GLU A 140 38.25 -5.39 27.35
C GLU A 140 37.45 -5.46 28.66
N LEU A 141 36.33 -4.74 28.72
CA LEU A 141 35.36 -4.72 29.83
C LEU A 141 34.74 -6.11 30.10
N ILE A 142 34.59 -6.93 29.05
CA ILE A 142 34.08 -8.31 29.12
C ILE A 142 35.17 -9.31 29.56
N LYS A 143 36.46 -9.00 29.34
CA LYS A 143 37.58 -9.86 29.76
C LYS A 143 37.93 -9.65 31.23
N SER A 144 37.75 -8.43 31.76
CA SER A 144 37.83 -8.14 33.18
C SER A 144 36.54 -8.58 33.89
N GLY A 145 36.33 -9.88 34.05
CA GLY A 145 35.27 -10.41 34.89
C GLY A 145 35.54 -10.04 36.36
N SER A 146 35.16 -8.84 36.81
CA SER A 146 35.25 -8.47 38.22
C SER A 146 33.92 -8.77 38.90
N LYS A 147 33.96 -9.63 39.93
CA LYS A 147 32.82 -10.12 40.71
C LYS A 147 32.22 -9.07 41.68
N ASP A 148 32.67 -7.82 41.66
CA ASP A 148 32.22 -6.80 42.63
C ASP A 148 31.47 -5.63 41.97
N VAL A 149 30.16 -5.60 42.20
CA VAL A 149 29.22 -4.57 41.72
C VAL A 149 29.40 -3.22 42.45
N GLN A 150 30.22 -3.16 43.51
CA GLN A 150 30.36 -1.98 44.38
C GLN A 150 31.46 -0.98 43.99
N ASP A 151 32.34 -1.30 43.03
CA ASP A 151 33.39 -0.37 42.61
C ASP A 151 32.81 0.85 41.85
N SER A 152 33.25 2.05 42.20
CA SER A 152 32.81 3.32 41.58
C SER A 152 32.99 3.34 40.05
N ARG A 153 34.00 2.62 39.57
CA ARG A 153 34.32 2.43 38.15
C ARG A 153 33.30 1.54 37.43
N ASN A 154 32.68 0.59 38.15
CA ASN A 154 31.62 -0.27 37.63
C ASN A 154 30.29 0.48 37.51
N ARG A 155 30.01 1.47 38.38
CA ARG A 155 28.81 2.33 38.26
C ARG A 155 28.83 3.24 37.04
N ALA A 156 29.94 3.93 36.77
CA ALA A 156 30.08 4.77 35.57
C ALA A 156 29.94 3.94 34.29
N MET A 157 30.48 2.72 34.29
CA MET A 157 30.34 1.76 33.20
C MET A 157 28.90 1.29 32.98
N ILE A 158 28.17 0.94 34.06
CA ILE A 158 26.77 0.52 33.98
C ILE A 158 25.91 1.66 33.41
N HIS A 159 26.10 2.90 33.85
CA HIS A 159 25.38 4.05 33.30
C HIS A 159 25.70 4.32 31.81
N ALA A 160 26.93 4.07 31.37
CA ALA A 160 27.29 4.16 29.96
C ALA A 160 26.58 3.08 29.12
N ILE A 161 26.54 1.83 29.61
CA ILE A 161 25.82 0.72 28.97
C ILE A 161 24.32 1.04 28.89
N GLU A 162 23.73 1.51 29.99
CA GLU A 162 22.32 1.89 30.08
C GLU A 162 21.96 2.99 29.08
N SER A 163 22.73 4.08 29.04
CA SER A 163 22.53 5.18 28.09
C SER A 163 22.60 4.72 26.63
N MET A 164 23.49 3.77 26.32
CA MET A 164 23.63 3.23 24.98
C MET A 164 22.45 2.35 24.58
N VAL A 165 21.99 1.48 25.47
CA VAL A 165 20.84 0.62 25.17
C VAL A 165 19.56 1.44 25.06
N ILE A 166 19.40 2.51 25.86
CA ILE A 166 18.31 3.48 25.66
C ILE A 166 18.39 4.10 24.26
N SER A 167 19.57 4.48 23.79
CA SER A 167 19.76 5.01 22.43
C SER A 167 19.42 3.97 21.35
N TRP A 168 19.88 2.72 21.51
CA TRP A 168 19.53 1.61 20.62
C TRP A 168 18.01 1.37 20.57
N MET A 169 17.35 1.44 21.73
CA MET A 169 15.90 1.31 21.84
C MET A 169 15.16 2.39 21.07
N HIS A 170 15.58 3.65 21.17
CA HIS A 170 14.98 4.72 20.38
C HIS A 170 15.16 4.49 18.87
N MET A 171 16.33 4.02 18.44
CA MET A 171 16.56 3.70 17.02
C MET A 171 15.68 2.54 16.54
N ILE A 172 15.57 1.47 17.32
CA ILE A 172 14.75 0.31 16.99
C ILE A 172 13.26 0.70 16.97
N HIS A 173 12.79 1.43 17.99
CA HIS A 173 11.40 1.93 18.02
C HIS A 173 11.09 2.84 16.83
N LYS A 174 12.05 3.67 16.39
CA LYS A 174 11.88 4.49 15.18
C LYS A 174 11.67 3.61 13.95
N VAL A 175 12.45 2.54 13.79
CA VAL A 175 12.28 1.58 12.69
C VAL A 175 10.94 0.86 12.80
N LEU A 176 10.55 0.42 13.99
CA LEU A 176 9.30 -0.31 14.20
C LEU A 176 8.05 0.56 13.94
N ARG A 177 8.10 1.85 14.30
CA ARG A 177 7.01 2.80 14.09
C ARG A 177 6.88 3.34 12.66
N ALA A 178 7.92 3.23 11.85
CA ALA A 178 7.85 3.69 10.47
C ALA A 178 6.72 2.97 9.71
N ASP A 179 5.98 3.70 8.88
CA ASP A 179 4.90 3.17 8.05
C ASP A 179 5.19 3.45 6.57
N SER A 180 4.73 2.57 5.68
CA SER A 180 4.89 2.79 4.24
C SER A 180 4.04 3.97 3.74
N ALA A 181 2.89 4.20 4.38
CA ALA A 181 1.99 5.31 4.07
C ALA A 181 2.57 6.71 4.36
N ASP A 182 3.67 6.82 5.12
CA ASP A 182 4.29 8.11 5.45
C ASP A 182 4.69 8.91 4.20
N LEU A 183 5.06 8.24 3.10
CA LEU A 183 5.38 8.87 1.81
C LEU A 183 4.17 9.47 1.12
N ILE A 184 2.99 8.89 1.32
CA ILE A 184 1.72 9.40 0.78
C ILE A 184 1.28 10.61 1.61
N VAL A 185 1.35 10.52 2.94
CA VAL A 185 0.99 11.61 3.87
C VAL A 185 1.87 12.86 3.66
N THR A 186 3.13 12.67 3.27
CA THR A 186 4.08 13.76 2.98
C THR A 186 3.93 14.37 1.58
N GLY A 187 2.98 13.89 0.76
CA GLY A 187 2.62 14.48 -0.53
C GLY A 187 3.53 14.10 -1.72
N LEU A 188 4.42 13.11 -1.55
CA LEU A 188 5.34 12.66 -2.60
C LEU A 188 4.64 11.79 -3.68
N ASN A 189 3.41 11.34 -3.41
CA ASN A 189 2.56 10.54 -4.30
C ASN A 189 3.30 9.37 -4.97
N PRO A 190 3.90 8.44 -4.21
CA PRO A 190 4.65 7.31 -4.77
C PRO A 190 3.79 6.38 -5.63
N GLY A 191 4.45 5.57 -6.47
CA GLY A 191 3.83 4.47 -7.21
C GLY A 191 4.01 3.13 -6.48
N PRO A 192 3.32 2.05 -6.90
CA PRO A 192 3.11 0.84 -6.10
C PRO A 192 4.40 0.03 -5.83
N LYS A 193 5.45 0.25 -6.62
CA LYS A 193 6.78 -0.32 -6.35
C LYS A 193 7.40 0.22 -5.05
N ALA A 194 7.00 1.41 -4.60
CA ALA A 194 7.48 2.00 -3.35
C ALA A 194 7.08 1.16 -2.14
N GLU A 195 5.82 0.71 -2.06
CA GLU A 195 5.36 -0.24 -1.04
C GLU A 195 6.24 -1.52 -1.03
N LEU A 196 6.50 -2.09 -2.21
CA LEU A 196 7.30 -3.32 -2.34
C LEU A 196 8.75 -3.11 -1.88
N ASP A 197 9.38 -2.01 -2.31
CA ASP A 197 10.77 -1.72 -1.96
C ASP A 197 10.91 -1.31 -0.49
N TYR A 198 9.90 -0.65 0.08
CA TYR A 198 9.80 -0.38 1.50
C TYR A 198 9.82 -1.67 2.32
N TRP A 199 8.95 -2.63 2.03
CA TRP A 199 8.89 -3.89 2.78
C TRP A 199 10.15 -4.74 2.60
N ARG A 200 10.74 -4.74 1.40
CA ARG A 200 12.05 -5.39 1.18
C ARG A 200 13.15 -4.75 2.02
N SER A 201 13.23 -3.42 2.02
CA SER A 201 14.22 -2.65 2.81
C SER A 201 14.01 -2.85 4.31
N ARG A 202 12.75 -2.84 4.77
CA ARG A 202 12.40 -3.11 6.16
C ARG A 202 12.81 -4.51 6.59
N LYS A 203 12.58 -5.53 5.75
CA LYS A 203 13.03 -6.91 6.02
C LYS A 203 14.54 -6.99 6.18
N THR A 204 15.31 -6.44 5.24
CA THR A 204 16.78 -6.50 5.29
C THR A 204 17.35 -5.70 6.47
N ASN A 205 16.73 -4.57 6.81
CA ASN A 205 17.12 -3.76 7.95
C ASN A 205 16.84 -4.48 9.28
N ILE A 206 15.64 -5.05 9.46
CA ILE A 206 15.30 -5.82 10.67
C ILE A 206 16.21 -7.05 10.82
N GLN A 207 16.49 -7.76 9.73
CA GLN A 207 17.44 -8.88 9.74
C GLN A 207 18.84 -8.42 10.15
N SER A 208 19.30 -7.28 9.63
CA SER A 208 20.60 -6.71 10.02
C SER A 208 20.65 -6.27 11.48
N ILE A 209 19.55 -5.73 12.04
CA ILE A 209 19.44 -5.42 13.47
C ILE A 209 19.50 -6.73 14.28
N HIS A 210 18.79 -7.77 13.86
CA HIS A 210 18.82 -9.08 14.52
C HIS A 210 20.24 -9.65 14.57
N GLU A 211 20.95 -9.67 13.45
CA GLU A 211 22.35 -10.11 13.36
C GLU A 211 23.28 -9.31 14.29
N GLN A 212 23.06 -7.99 14.39
CA GLN A 212 23.81 -7.13 15.31
C GLN A 212 23.51 -7.44 16.79
N LEU A 213 22.26 -7.75 17.12
CA LEU A 213 21.86 -8.16 18.46
C LEU A 213 22.48 -9.51 18.85
N GLN A 214 22.72 -10.41 17.90
CA GLN A 214 23.42 -11.69 18.16
C GLN A 214 24.92 -11.53 18.45
N ASN A 215 25.49 -10.33 18.30
CA ASN A 215 26.89 -10.09 18.61
C ASN A 215 27.21 -10.43 20.09
N PRO A 216 28.28 -11.20 20.39
CA PRO A 216 28.60 -11.61 21.75
C PRO A 216 28.78 -10.48 22.77
N CYS A 217 29.29 -9.30 22.37
CA CYS A 217 29.37 -8.14 23.28
C CYS A 217 27.97 -7.57 23.55
N VAL A 218 27.14 -7.42 22.51
CA VAL A 218 25.76 -6.92 22.64
C VAL A 218 24.91 -7.87 23.50
N GLN A 219 25.03 -9.18 23.29
CA GLN A 219 24.37 -10.20 24.12
C GLN A 219 24.76 -10.11 25.59
N LYS A 220 26.05 -9.85 25.89
CA LYS A 220 26.51 -9.67 27.28
C LYS A 220 25.99 -8.37 27.89
N MET A 221 25.93 -7.27 27.13
CA MET A 221 25.30 -6.02 27.57
C MET A 221 23.80 -6.20 27.85
N MET A 222 23.10 -6.96 27.01
CA MET A 222 21.69 -7.32 27.21
C MET A 222 21.47 -8.14 28.49
N ARG A 223 22.35 -9.11 28.79
CA ARG A 223 22.29 -9.88 30.05
C ARG A 223 22.55 -9.02 31.28
N ILE A 224 23.46 -8.05 31.21
CA ILE A 224 23.70 -7.10 32.31
C ILE A 224 22.43 -6.30 32.61
N LEU A 225 21.68 -5.89 31.59
CA LEU A 225 20.42 -5.16 31.75
C LEU A 225 19.24 -6.04 32.19
N GLU A 226 19.24 -7.31 31.81
CA GLU A 226 18.31 -8.33 32.31
C GLU A 226 18.52 -8.58 33.82
N ILE A 227 19.78 -8.60 34.27
CA ILE A 227 20.13 -8.72 35.70
C ILE A 227 19.72 -7.48 36.50
N ILE A 228 19.69 -6.31 35.87
CA ILE A 228 19.30 -5.03 36.48
C ILE A 228 17.76 -4.82 36.46
N ASP A 229 16.99 -5.79 35.92
CA ASP A 229 15.53 -5.71 35.71
C ASP A 229 15.10 -4.41 35.01
N SER A 230 15.86 -4.03 33.99
CA SER A 230 15.59 -2.82 33.24
C SER A 230 14.32 -2.96 32.41
N SER A 231 13.42 -1.98 32.48
CA SER A 231 12.13 -1.94 31.77
C SER A 231 12.22 -2.06 30.24
N TYR A 232 13.44 -1.99 29.68
CA TYR A 232 13.69 -2.00 28.24
C TYR A 232 13.85 -3.40 27.62
N PHE A 233 14.07 -4.44 28.44
CA PHE A 233 14.31 -5.81 27.95
C PHE A 233 13.12 -6.43 27.16
N PRO A 234 11.84 -6.28 27.57
CA PRO A 234 10.72 -6.91 26.86
C PRO A 234 10.49 -6.36 25.44
N SER A 235 10.84 -5.11 25.19
CA SER A 235 10.60 -4.42 23.92
C SER A 235 11.46 -4.94 22.76
N PHE A 236 12.59 -5.63 23.03
CA PHE A 236 13.40 -6.28 22.00
C PHE A 236 12.78 -7.58 21.47
N LYS A 237 11.83 -8.16 22.22
CA LYS A 237 11.18 -9.45 21.92
C LYS A 237 9.87 -9.27 21.16
N ALA A 238 9.31 -8.05 21.16
CA ALA A 238 8.01 -7.72 20.57
C ALA A 238 8.17 -7.20 19.13
N LEU A 239 7.81 -8.07 18.17
CA LEU A 239 7.54 -7.79 16.74
C LEU A 239 8.73 -7.40 15.84
N THR A 240 9.00 -8.08 14.72
CA THR A 240 9.09 -9.52 14.40
C THR A 240 9.73 -9.61 13.00
N GLU A 241 10.91 -10.24 12.90
CA GLU A 241 11.48 -10.64 11.60
C GLU A 241 10.46 -11.41 10.73
N ALA A 242 9.57 -12.16 11.39
CA ALA A 242 8.47 -12.88 10.78
C ALA A 242 7.46 -11.98 10.04
N GLU A 243 7.13 -10.79 10.56
CA GLU A 243 6.18 -9.87 9.88
C GLU A 243 6.77 -9.39 8.56
N ALA A 244 7.93 -8.72 8.61
CA ALA A 244 8.54 -8.13 7.42
C ALA A 244 8.89 -9.19 6.37
N ARG A 245 9.31 -10.39 6.80
CA ARG A 245 9.57 -11.52 5.91
C ARG A 245 8.30 -12.06 5.25
N ALA A 246 7.21 -12.20 6.01
CA ALA A 246 5.94 -12.66 5.46
C ALA A 246 5.38 -11.66 4.43
N ILE A 247 5.43 -10.37 4.71
CA ILE A 247 4.90 -9.34 3.81
C ILE A 247 5.72 -9.25 2.52
N ASP A 248 7.05 -9.17 2.60
CA ASP A 248 7.93 -9.14 1.42
C ASP A 248 7.70 -10.38 0.52
N LEU A 249 7.54 -11.56 1.12
CA LEU A 249 7.25 -12.80 0.38
C LEU A 249 5.93 -12.73 -0.40
N HIS A 250 4.86 -12.22 0.23
CA HIS A 250 3.53 -12.17 -0.39
C HIS A 250 3.38 -11.04 -1.42
N LEU A 251 4.13 -9.94 -1.27
CA LEU A 251 4.13 -8.85 -2.24
C LEU A 251 5.03 -9.12 -3.46
N GLN A 252 6.02 -10.00 -3.34
CA GLN A 252 6.97 -10.32 -4.42
C GLN A 252 6.33 -10.65 -5.78
N PRO A 253 5.23 -11.45 -5.86
CA PRO A 253 4.58 -11.78 -7.14
C PRO A 253 4.08 -10.56 -7.92
N LEU A 254 3.67 -9.48 -7.23
CA LEU A 254 3.19 -8.25 -7.87
C LEU A 254 4.30 -7.53 -8.65
N ARG A 255 5.57 -7.74 -8.29
CA ARG A 255 6.68 -6.95 -8.82
C ARG A 255 6.83 -7.01 -10.34
N SER A 256 6.62 -8.19 -10.92
CA SER A 256 6.75 -8.38 -12.37
C SER A 256 5.62 -7.65 -13.11
N LEU A 257 4.39 -7.79 -12.64
CA LEU A 257 3.21 -7.16 -13.25
C LEU A 257 3.24 -5.63 -13.09
N LEU A 258 3.65 -5.13 -11.93
CA LEU A 258 3.84 -3.69 -11.73
C LEU A 258 4.96 -3.12 -12.60
N SER A 259 5.98 -3.92 -12.93
CA SER A 259 7.01 -3.51 -13.88
C SER A 259 6.47 -3.45 -15.31
N GLN A 260 5.66 -4.43 -15.71
CA GLN A 260 4.97 -4.41 -17.01
C GLN A 260 4.03 -3.21 -17.12
N LEU A 261 3.24 -2.91 -16.09
CA LEU A 261 2.37 -1.72 -16.07
C LEU A 261 3.11 -0.38 -16.17
N GLU A 262 4.37 -0.31 -15.73
CA GLU A 262 5.17 0.92 -15.83
C GLU A 262 5.82 1.11 -17.21
N GLU A 263 6.18 0.01 -17.86
CA GLU A 263 6.90 -0.03 -19.14
C GLU A 263 5.96 -0.13 -20.36
N ASP A 264 4.84 -0.85 -20.23
CA ASP A 264 3.95 -1.15 -21.35
C ASP A 264 3.04 0.04 -21.72
N GLU A 265 2.56 0.04 -22.97
CA GLU A 265 1.61 1.03 -23.45
C GLU A 265 0.26 0.93 -22.75
N PHE A 266 -0.41 2.08 -22.55
CA PHE A 266 -1.72 2.16 -21.89
C PHE A 266 -2.79 1.23 -22.49
N SER A 267 -2.68 0.91 -23.78
CA SER A 267 -3.55 -0.04 -24.50
C SER A 267 -3.58 -1.43 -23.84
N SER A 268 -2.49 -1.87 -23.23
CA SER A 268 -2.35 -3.19 -22.58
C SER A 268 -2.87 -3.24 -21.14
N PHE A 269 -3.27 -2.12 -20.53
CA PHE A 269 -3.70 -2.09 -19.12
C PHE A 269 -4.94 -2.95 -18.85
N HIS A 270 -5.85 -3.05 -19.82
CA HIS A 270 -7.07 -3.85 -19.66
C HIS A 270 -6.79 -5.34 -19.47
N THR A 271 -5.63 -5.85 -19.92
CA THR A 271 -5.21 -7.24 -19.72
C THR A 271 -4.41 -7.43 -18.43
N LEU A 272 -3.67 -6.39 -18.00
CA LEU A 272 -2.78 -6.44 -16.82
C LEU A 272 -3.49 -6.10 -15.50
N ILE A 273 -4.59 -5.34 -15.53
CA ILE A 273 -5.35 -4.97 -14.32
C ILE A 273 -5.96 -6.20 -13.61
N PRO A 274 -6.69 -7.12 -14.29
CA PRO A 274 -7.28 -8.28 -13.61
C PRO A 274 -6.27 -9.15 -12.83
N PRO A 275 -5.10 -9.54 -13.38
CA PRO A 275 -4.13 -10.33 -12.61
C PRO A 275 -3.51 -9.53 -11.44
N VAL A 276 -3.33 -8.22 -11.57
CA VAL A 276 -2.85 -7.38 -10.46
C VAL A 276 -3.84 -7.38 -9.29
N PHE A 277 -5.12 -7.12 -9.55
CA PHE A 277 -6.14 -7.14 -8.49
C PHE A 277 -6.35 -8.54 -7.90
N HIS A 278 -6.23 -9.59 -8.72
CA HIS A 278 -6.26 -10.96 -8.21
C HIS A 278 -5.11 -11.25 -7.25
N LEU A 279 -3.88 -10.81 -7.56
CA LEU A 279 -2.75 -10.97 -6.64
C LEU A 279 -2.91 -10.13 -5.36
N ILE A 280 -3.45 -8.91 -5.44
CA ILE A 280 -3.76 -8.11 -4.25
C ILE A 280 -4.78 -8.83 -3.36
N PHE A 281 -5.80 -9.42 -3.96
CA PHE A 281 -6.76 -10.26 -3.24
C PHE A 281 -6.06 -11.45 -2.56
N LEU A 282 -5.16 -12.15 -3.25
CA LEU A 282 -4.39 -13.25 -2.66
C LEU A 282 -3.47 -12.78 -1.51
N VAL A 283 -2.87 -11.60 -1.62
CA VAL A 283 -2.08 -11.01 -0.52
C VAL A 283 -2.98 -10.77 0.69
N TRP A 284 -4.18 -10.20 0.49
CA TRP A 284 -5.14 -9.98 1.57
C TRP A 284 -5.62 -11.27 2.23
N THR A 285 -5.92 -12.31 1.45
CA THR A 285 -6.41 -13.58 1.98
C THR A 285 -5.33 -14.39 2.69
N HIS A 286 -4.08 -14.37 2.22
CA HIS A 286 -3.03 -15.26 2.73
C HIS A 286 -2.02 -14.59 3.66
N CYS A 287 -1.83 -13.27 3.60
CA CYS A 287 -0.91 -12.57 4.49
C CYS A 287 -1.66 -11.92 5.68
N SER A 288 -1.72 -12.63 6.82
CA SER A 288 -2.34 -12.10 8.04
C SER A 288 -1.72 -10.78 8.52
N PHE A 289 -0.42 -10.61 8.30
CA PHE A 289 0.29 -9.38 8.64
C PHE A 289 -0.07 -8.22 7.72
N TYR A 290 -0.32 -8.46 6.43
CA TYR A 290 -0.68 -7.40 5.49
C TYR A 290 -2.17 -7.06 5.48
N ARG A 291 -3.00 -7.91 6.09
CA ARG A 291 -4.47 -7.79 6.16
C ARG A 291 -4.95 -6.65 7.07
N SER A 292 -4.57 -5.43 6.72
CA SER A 292 -4.98 -4.17 7.35
C SER A 292 -5.60 -3.24 6.31
N PRO A 293 -6.79 -2.66 6.55
CA PRO A 293 -7.40 -1.72 5.63
C PRO A 293 -6.46 -0.58 5.22
N ALA A 294 -5.67 -0.05 6.16
CA ALA A 294 -4.73 1.04 5.89
C ALA A 294 -3.67 0.67 4.85
N ARG A 295 -3.10 -0.55 4.93
CA ARG A 295 -2.06 -1.03 4.01
C ARG A 295 -2.59 -1.25 2.60
N ILE A 296 -3.79 -1.82 2.48
CA ILE A 296 -4.45 -1.98 1.17
C ILE A 296 -4.81 -0.64 0.56
N VAL A 297 -5.35 0.30 1.36
CA VAL A 297 -5.66 1.65 0.87
C VAL A 297 -4.40 2.34 0.36
N ALA A 298 -3.29 2.24 1.08
CA ALA A 298 -2.01 2.80 0.62
C ALA A 298 -1.58 2.19 -0.73
N LEU A 299 -1.56 0.86 -0.87
CA LEU A 299 -1.20 0.20 -2.12
C LEU A 299 -2.13 0.58 -3.29
N LEU A 300 -3.43 0.70 -3.03
CA LEU A 300 -4.41 1.11 -4.05
C LEU A 300 -4.23 2.58 -4.44
N GLN A 301 -3.93 3.47 -3.49
CA GLN A 301 -3.59 4.87 -3.79
C GLN A 301 -2.31 4.97 -4.63
N GLU A 302 -1.29 4.18 -4.31
CA GLU A 302 -0.06 4.12 -5.11
C GLU A 302 -0.34 3.61 -6.54
N LEU A 303 -1.22 2.61 -6.70
CA LEU A 303 -1.70 2.16 -8.02
C LEU A 303 -2.43 3.26 -8.78
N CYS A 304 -3.29 4.03 -8.12
CA CYS A 304 -3.95 5.19 -8.73
C CYS A 304 -2.91 6.23 -9.20
N ASN A 305 -1.89 6.50 -8.39
CA ASN A 305 -0.81 7.41 -8.78
C ASN A 305 -0.06 6.92 -10.02
N LEU A 306 0.19 5.60 -10.14
CA LEU A 306 0.76 5.00 -11.34
C LEU A 306 -0.13 5.22 -12.56
N PHE A 307 -1.44 4.99 -12.44
CA PHE A 307 -2.39 5.18 -13.54
C PHE A 307 -2.45 6.64 -14.00
N ILE A 308 -2.49 7.58 -13.06
CA ILE A 308 -2.46 9.02 -13.36
C ILE A 308 -1.20 9.37 -14.15
N ARG A 309 -0.03 8.90 -13.72
CA ARG A 309 1.25 9.14 -14.42
C ARG A 309 1.25 8.55 -15.83
N GLN A 310 0.68 7.36 -16.02
CA GLN A 310 0.64 6.74 -17.35
C GLN A 310 -0.28 7.50 -18.31
N VAL A 311 -1.45 7.95 -17.84
CA VAL A 311 -2.35 8.81 -18.62
C VAL A 311 -1.68 10.16 -18.96
N GLN A 312 -0.97 10.76 -18.00
CA GLN A 312 -0.21 12.00 -18.23
C GLN A 312 0.90 11.81 -19.27
N LYS A 313 1.63 10.68 -19.26
CA LYS A 313 2.62 10.37 -20.31
C LYS A 313 1.98 10.29 -21.70
N VAL A 314 0.83 9.63 -21.82
CA VAL A 314 0.08 9.55 -23.09
C VAL A 314 -0.40 10.93 -23.53
N ALA A 315 -0.92 11.75 -22.61
CA ALA A 315 -1.33 13.12 -22.90
C ALA A 315 -0.16 14.02 -23.32
N ALA A 316 1.01 13.87 -22.66
CA ALA A 316 2.23 14.59 -23.00
C ALA A 316 2.78 14.18 -24.37
N LEU A 317 2.77 12.88 -24.71
CA LEU A 317 3.10 12.39 -26.05
C LEU A 317 2.13 12.97 -27.09
N ALA A 318 0.81 12.96 -26.81
CA ALA A 318 -0.18 13.57 -27.68
C ALA A 318 0.07 15.08 -27.90
N SER A 319 0.59 15.80 -26.90
CA SER A 319 0.97 17.21 -27.02
C SER A 319 2.28 17.45 -27.76
N HIS A 320 3.22 16.49 -27.75
CA HIS A 320 4.53 16.60 -28.39
C HIS A 320 4.51 16.31 -29.90
N TYR A 321 3.55 15.50 -30.38
CA TYR A 321 3.41 15.15 -31.79
C TYR A 321 2.56 16.14 -32.61
N CYS A 322 1.89 17.09 -31.98
CA CYS A 322 1.27 18.25 -32.61
C CYS A 322 0.63 19.12 -31.50
N THR A 323 0.70 20.45 -31.60
CA THR A 323 -0.53 21.20 -31.27
C THR A 323 -1.60 20.56 -32.15
N PRO A 324 -2.59 19.82 -31.62
CA PRO A 324 -3.53 19.13 -32.47
C PRO A 324 -4.07 20.22 -33.38
N LYS A 325 -3.90 20.07 -34.70
CA LYS A 325 -4.77 20.82 -35.60
C LYS A 325 -6.14 20.28 -35.23
N CYS A 326 -6.81 20.97 -34.31
CA CYS A 326 -8.17 20.61 -33.94
C CYS A 326 -8.90 20.56 -35.26
N TRP A 327 -9.58 19.45 -35.50
CA TRP A 327 -10.49 19.35 -36.62
C TRP A 327 -11.31 20.64 -36.63
N ASP A 328 -11.22 21.36 -37.74
CA ASP A 328 -11.86 22.67 -37.94
C ASP A 328 -13.38 22.52 -38.15
N PHE A 329 -13.87 21.29 -38.07
CA PHE A 329 -15.27 20.94 -38.05
C PHE A 329 -15.75 20.58 -36.63
N PRO A 330 -17.01 20.91 -36.28
CA PRO A 330 -17.66 20.42 -35.07
C PRO A 330 -17.65 18.88 -35.01
N SER A 331 -17.27 18.31 -33.86
CA SER A 331 -17.24 16.86 -33.63
C SER A 331 -18.56 16.16 -33.95
N ALA A 332 -19.68 16.85 -33.76
CA ALA A 332 -21.02 16.38 -34.16
C ALA A 332 -21.09 15.95 -35.64
N LEU A 333 -20.40 16.65 -36.56
CA LEU A 333 -20.43 16.29 -37.98
C LEU A 333 -19.85 14.89 -38.26
N VAL A 334 -18.99 14.37 -37.39
CA VAL A 334 -18.41 13.03 -37.50
C VAL A 334 -19.14 12.03 -36.61
N PHE A 335 -19.41 12.40 -35.35
CA PHE A 335 -19.84 11.43 -34.35
C PHE A 335 -21.37 11.30 -34.23
N THR A 336 -22.19 12.26 -34.66
CA THR A 336 -23.65 12.18 -34.46
C THR A 336 -24.27 10.90 -35.02
N ARG A 337 -23.81 10.42 -36.17
CA ARG A 337 -24.27 9.14 -36.73
C ARG A 337 -23.80 7.93 -35.92
N PHE A 338 -22.55 7.95 -35.46
CA PHE A 338 -21.98 6.85 -34.67
C PHE A 338 -22.60 6.80 -33.26
N ASP A 339 -22.76 7.94 -32.61
CA ASP A 339 -23.40 8.08 -31.31
C ASP A 339 -24.88 7.64 -31.38
N GLY A 340 -25.60 8.03 -32.43
CA GLY A 340 -26.96 7.54 -32.69
C GLY A 340 -27.01 6.02 -32.88
N PHE A 341 -26.06 5.46 -33.63
CA PHE A 341 -25.94 4.01 -33.81
C PHE A 341 -25.67 3.29 -32.48
N LEU A 342 -24.73 3.80 -31.67
CA LEU A 342 -24.43 3.23 -30.36
C LEU A 342 -25.65 3.30 -29.42
N ALA A 343 -26.34 4.44 -29.38
CA ALA A 343 -27.57 4.60 -28.60
C ALA A 343 -28.62 3.57 -29.03
N ARG A 344 -28.81 3.37 -30.34
CA ARG A 344 -29.74 2.37 -30.88
C ARG A 344 -29.34 0.93 -30.52
N VAL A 345 -28.05 0.61 -30.59
CA VAL A 345 -27.55 -0.73 -30.18
C VAL A 345 -27.74 -0.96 -28.68
N LEU A 346 -27.56 0.07 -27.85
CA LEU A 346 -27.82 -0.02 -26.42
C LEU A 346 -29.31 -0.21 -26.12
N GLN A 347 -30.20 0.50 -26.83
CA GLN A 347 -31.65 0.29 -26.74
C GLN A 347 -32.07 -1.15 -27.09
N LEU A 348 -31.42 -1.77 -28.09
CA LEU A 348 -31.67 -3.16 -28.51
C LEU A 348 -31.09 -4.21 -27.55
N LYS A 349 -30.20 -3.84 -26.63
CA LYS A 349 -29.73 -4.73 -25.55
C LYS A 349 -30.79 -4.81 -24.45
N PHE A 350 -31.86 -5.55 -24.71
CA PHE A 350 -32.94 -5.78 -23.74
C PHE A 350 -32.42 -6.47 -22.47
N GLN A 351 -32.87 -5.98 -21.31
CA GLN A 351 -32.77 -6.74 -20.07
C GLN A 351 -33.73 -7.93 -20.15
N ARG A 352 -33.22 -9.14 -19.94
CA ARG A 352 -34.04 -10.35 -19.94
C ARG A 352 -34.88 -10.35 -18.67
N LEU A 353 -36.21 -10.32 -18.79
CA LEU A 353 -37.05 -10.71 -17.67
C LEU A 353 -36.74 -12.17 -17.33
N GLU A 354 -36.24 -12.42 -16.13
CA GLU A 354 -36.10 -13.78 -15.63
C GLU A 354 -37.45 -14.31 -15.17
N LYS A 355 -37.68 -15.61 -15.39
CA LYS A 355 -38.90 -16.27 -14.96
C LYS A 355 -38.91 -16.37 -13.43
N LEU A 356 -39.68 -15.51 -12.78
CA LEU A 356 -39.89 -15.60 -11.33
C LEU A 356 -40.90 -16.72 -10.99
N VAL A 357 -40.59 -17.49 -9.95
CA VAL A 357 -41.47 -18.52 -9.40
C VAL A 357 -41.68 -18.25 -7.92
N PHE A 358 -42.93 -18.22 -7.48
CA PHE A 358 -43.31 -17.94 -6.09
C PHE A 358 -43.73 -19.23 -5.37
N GLY A 359 -43.13 -19.50 -4.20
CA GLY A 359 -43.57 -20.56 -3.29
C GLY A 359 -44.68 -20.10 -2.34
N GLY A 360 -45.32 -21.05 -1.63
CA GLY A 360 -46.32 -20.75 -0.58
C GLY A 360 -47.77 -21.08 -0.96
N HIS A 361 -48.70 -20.89 -0.02
CA HIS A 361 -50.11 -21.29 -0.15
C HIS A 361 -50.87 -20.56 -1.27
N ARG A 362 -50.48 -19.31 -1.59
CA ARG A 362 -50.93 -18.53 -2.75
C ARG A 362 -49.88 -18.41 -3.87
N GLY A 363 -48.73 -19.05 -3.72
CA GLY A 363 -47.60 -18.97 -4.65
C GLY A 363 -47.97 -19.41 -6.08
N ARG A 364 -48.90 -20.36 -6.24
CA ARG A 364 -49.41 -20.77 -7.56
C ARG A 364 -50.10 -19.63 -8.30
N VAL A 365 -50.91 -18.82 -7.60
CA VAL A 365 -51.65 -17.69 -8.18
C VAL A 365 -50.67 -16.62 -8.65
N TYR A 366 -49.68 -16.26 -7.81
CA TYR A 366 -48.65 -15.28 -8.19
C TYR A 366 -47.76 -15.77 -9.33
N THR A 367 -47.38 -17.05 -9.31
CA THR A 367 -46.59 -17.65 -10.39
C THR A 367 -47.35 -17.66 -11.72
N GLU A 368 -48.66 -17.90 -11.68
CA GLU A 368 -49.53 -17.84 -12.87
C GLU A 368 -49.63 -16.40 -13.41
N GLN A 369 -49.83 -15.41 -12.52
CA GLN A 369 -49.86 -13.99 -12.89
C GLN A 369 -48.54 -13.53 -13.52
N VAL A 370 -47.39 -13.89 -12.91
CA VAL A 370 -46.08 -13.54 -13.49
C VAL A 370 -45.77 -14.30 -14.76
N SER A 371 -46.21 -15.56 -14.89
CA SER A 371 -46.10 -16.31 -16.14
C SER A 371 -46.89 -15.65 -17.27
N ARG A 372 -48.05 -15.08 -16.97
CA ARG A 372 -48.85 -14.31 -17.93
C ARG A 372 -48.13 -13.01 -18.34
N ILE A 373 -47.62 -12.24 -17.39
CA ILE A 373 -46.82 -11.03 -17.67
C ILE A 373 -45.63 -11.38 -18.58
N TYR A 374 -44.91 -12.46 -18.26
CA TYR A 374 -43.80 -12.94 -19.05
C TYR A 374 -44.21 -13.36 -20.48
N ALA A 375 -45.36 -14.04 -20.63
CA ALA A 375 -45.88 -14.39 -21.95
C ALA A 375 -46.27 -13.15 -22.77
N GLU A 376 -46.93 -12.16 -22.16
CA GLU A 376 -47.25 -10.88 -22.81
C GLU A 376 -45.96 -10.14 -23.22
N PHE A 377 -44.93 -10.11 -22.37
CA PHE A 377 -43.62 -9.53 -22.70
C PHE A 377 -42.97 -10.22 -23.91
N LEU A 378 -42.96 -11.56 -23.96
CA LEU A 378 -42.42 -12.30 -25.10
C LEU A 378 -43.18 -12.01 -26.41
N GLN A 379 -44.50 -11.80 -26.33
CA GLN A 379 -45.29 -11.41 -27.50
C GLN A 379 -44.88 -10.02 -28.02
N LEU A 380 -44.63 -9.05 -27.13
CA LEU A 380 -44.14 -7.74 -27.53
C LEU A 380 -42.73 -7.78 -28.12
N CYS A 381 -41.82 -8.55 -27.53
CA CYS A 381 -40.49 -8.78 -28.11
C CYS A 381 -40.59 -9.36 -29.53
N LYS A 382 -41.51 -10.33 -29.73
CA LYS A 382 -41.75 -10.90 -31.05
C LYS A 382 -42.35 -9.86 -32.01
N ALA A 383 -43.30 -9.05 -31.55
CA ALA A 383 -43.93 -8.01 -32.36
C ALA A 383 -42.92 -6.98 -32.87
N ILE A 384 -41.87 -6.64 -32.12
CA ILE A 384 -40.77 -5.76 -32.58
C ILE A 384 -39.85 -6.52 -33.55
N LYS A 385 -39.56 -7.79 -33.27
CA LYS A 385 -38.65 -8.60 -34.07
C LYS A 385 -39.20 -8.90 -35.47
N ASP A 386 -40.51 -9.06 -35.58
CA ASP A 386 -41.18 -9.43 -36.82
C ASP A 386 -41.54 -8.20 -37.71
N GLN A 387 -41.09 -7.00 -37.35
CA GLN A 387 -41.31 -5.79 -38.13
C GLN A 387 -40.48 -5.78 -39.43
N GLU A 388 -41.03 -5.16 -40.46
CA GLU A 388 -40.38 -5.09 -41.79
C GLU A 388 -39.28 -4.02 -41.87
N TYR A 389 -39.30 -3.02 -40.98
CA TYR A 389 -38.27 -1.98 -40.95
C TYR A 389 -36.95 -2.47 -40.35
N ASN A 390 -35.83 -1.86 -40.74
CA ASN A 390 -34.52 -2.18 -40.17
C ASN A 390 -34.36 -1.50 -38.79
N PRO A 391 -34.21 -2.24 -37.67
CA PRO A 391 -34.05 -1.65 -36.34
C PRO A 391 -32.79 -0.80 -36.16
N LEU A 392 -31.78 -0.98 -37.04
CA LEU A 392 -30.54 -0.20 -37.04
C LEU A 392 -30.61 1.04 -37.93
N ASP A 393 -31.74 1.29 -38.60
CA ASP A 393 -31.98 2.54 -39.29
C ASP A 393 -32.34 3.64 -38.29
N LEU A 394 -31.44 4.61 -38.16
CA LEU A 394 -31.58 5.77 -37.27
C LEU A 394 -32.62 6.78 -37.77
N THR A 395 -33.05 6.67 -39.02
CA THR A 395 -34.05 7.57 -39.62
C THR A 395 -35.47 7.02 -39.54
N SER A 396 -35.64 5.76 -39.12
CA SER A 396 -36.95 5.13 -38.97
C SER A 396 -37.71 5.71 -37.77
N LEU A 397 -38.75 6.50 -38.06
CA LEU A 397 -39.72 6.99 -37.07
C LEU A 397 -40.63 5.87 -36.56
N ASP A 398 -40.85 4.83 -37.38
CA ASP A 398 -41.69 3.68 -37.03
C ASP A 398 -41.05 2.87 -35.90
N PHE A 399 -39.73 2.61 -35.97
CA PHE A 399 -39.00 1.97 -34.86
C PHE A 399 -39.13 2.77 -33.56
N GLU A 400 -38.90 4.09 -33.61
CA GLU A 400 -38.93 4.93 -32.41
C GLU A 400 -40.32 4.92 -31.74
N LYS A 401 -41.38 4.93 -32.55
CA LYS A 401 -42.75 4.84 -32.07
C LYS A 401 -43.04 3.48 -31.42
N ASP A 402 -42.70 2.39 -32.10
CA ASP A 402 -42.97 1.03 -31.62
C ASP A 402 -42.11 0.70 -30.39
N PHE A 403 -40.86 1.16 -30.36
CA PHE A 403 -39.96 0.99 -29.22
C PHE A 403 -40.41 1.84 -28.02
N SER A 404 -40.89 3.06 -28.22
CA SER A 404 -41.46 3.88 -27.14
C SER A 404 -42.70 3.21 -26.51
N SER A 405 -43.62 2.72 -27.35
CA SER A 405 -44.79 1.95 -26.91
C SER A 405 -44.38 0.68 -26.12
N PHE A 406 -43.34 -0.01 -26.60
CA PHE A 406 -42.77 -1.15 -25.89
C PHE A 406 -42.20 -0.76 -24.52
N GLN A 407 -41.45 0.34 -24.42
CA GLN A 407 -40.88 0.81 -23.16
C GLN A 407 -41.97 1.18 -22.14
N GLU A 408 -43.04 1.83 -22.57
CA GLU A 408 -44.21 2.11 -21.72
C GLU A 408 -44.81 0.81 -21.17
N ARG A 409 -44.94 -0.21 -22.03
CA ARG A 409 -45.51 -1.49 -21.62
C ARG A 409 -44.58 -2.30 -20.71
N VAL A 410 -43.26 -2.22 -20.90
CA VAL A 410 -42.27 -2.78 -19.96
C VAL A 410 -42.37 -2.11 -18.60
N ALA A 411 -42.47 -0.77 -18.56
CA ALA A 411 -42.64 -0.05 -17.30
C ALA A 411 -43.93 -0.44 -16.56
N ASP A 412 -45.01 -0.74 -17.28
CA ASP A 412 -46.24 -1.28 -16.70
C ASP A 412 -46.05 -2.69 -16.11
N PHE A 413 -45.32 -3.57 -16.80
CA PHE A 413 -44.99 -4.89 -16.26
C PHE A 413 -44.17 -4.79 -14.98
N ASP A 414 -43.19 -3.88 -14.92
CA ASP A 414 -42.39 -3.64 -13.71
C ASP A 414 -43.26 -3.21 -12.52
N ARG A 415 -44.24 -2.32 -12.75
CA ARG A 415 -45.22 -1.92 -11.73
C ARG A 415 -46.08 -3.10 -11.27
N GLN A 416 -46.55 -3.93 -12.20
CA GLN A 416 -47.35 -5.11 -11.87
C GLN A 416 -46.53 -6.14 -11.07
N LEU A 417 -45.30 -6.43 -11.51
CA LEU A 417 -44.39 -7.33 -10.79
C LEU A 417 -44.08 -6.82 -9.39
N SER A 418 -43.86 -5.51 -9.24
CA SER A 418 -43.66 -4.88 -7.93
C SER A 418 -44.87 -5.04 -7.01
N SER A 419 -46.09 -4.87 -7.54
CA SER A 419 -47.33 -5.11 -6.79
C SER A 419 -47.49 -6.58 -6.39
N ILE A 420 -47.20 -7.51 -7.29
CA ILE A 420 -47.26 -8.96 -7.01
C ILE A 420 -46.25 -9.33 -5.93
N LEU A 421 -45.03 -8.80 -6.01
CA LEU A 421 -43.99 -9.00 -5.00
C LEU A 421 -44.45 -8.51 -3.63
N CYS A 422 -45.01 -7.29 -3.53
CA CYS A 422 -45.53 -6.76 -2.27
C CYS A 422 -46.61 -7.66 -1.66
N LEU A 423 -47.57 -8.14 -2.47
CA LEU A 423 -48.61 -9.06 -2.01
C LEU A 423 -48.04 -10.42 -1.59
N ALA A 424 -47.08 -10.95 -2.36
CA ALA A 424 -46.41 -12.20 -2.03
C ALA A 424 -45.65 -12.12 -0.70
N PHE A 425 -45.02 -10.97 -0.39
CA PHE A 425 -44.38 -10.74 0.90
C PHE A 425 -45.39 -10.67 2.06
N GLN A 426 -46.55 -10.04 1.84
CA GLN A 426 -47.62 -9.96 2.86
C GLN A 426 -48.25 -11.33 3.17
N ASP A 427 -48.41 -12.17 2.16
CA ASP A 427 -49.03 -13.51 2.29
C ASP A 427 -48.04 -14.60 2.77
N CYS A 428 -46.80 -14.24 3.11
CA CYS A 428 -45.83 -15.18 3.68
C CYS A 428 -46.19 -15.55 5.13
N SER A 429 -46.32 -16.86 5.42
CA SER A 429 -46.71 -17.36 6.73
C SER A 429 -45.55 -17.61 7.71
N GLY A 430 -44.31 -17.36 7.30
CA GLY A 430 -43.12 -17.50 8.15
C GLY A 430 -41.81 -17.24 7.42
N LEU A 431 -40.70 -17.21 8.18
CA LEU A 431 -39.37 -16.84 7.70
C LEU A 431 -38.93 -17.63 6.45
N GLU A 432 -39.18 -18.93 6.41
CA GLU A 432 -38.79 -19.77 5.27
C GLU A 432 -39.48 -19.33 3.96
N SER A 433 -40.76 -18.96 4.03
CA SER A 433 -41.49 -18.46 2.85
C SER A 433 -41.00 -17.10 2.39
N VAL A 434 -40.68 -16.20 3.34
CA VAL A 434 -40.14 -14.87 3.03
C VAL A 434 -38.77 -14.98 2.37
N PHE A 435 -37.88 -15.83 2.88
CA PHE A 435 -36.55 -16.02 2.29
C PHE A 435 -36.61 -16.69 0.91
N LYS A 436 -37.57 -17.59 0.65
CA LYS A 436 -37.76 -18.16 -0.70
C LYS A 436 -38.22 -17.11 -1.71
N VAL A 437 -39.12 -16.21 -1.34
CA VAL A 437 -39.54 -15.08 -2.19
C VAL A 437 -38.42 -14.05 -2.34
N SER A 438 -37.64 -13.83 -1.28
CA SER A 438 -36.49 -12.93 -1.33
C SER A 438 -35.41 -13.45 -2.27
N ASN A 439 -35.15 -14.76 -2.29
CA ASN A 439 -34.09 -15.38 -3.11
C ASN A 439 -34.50 -15.71 -4.55
N SER A 440 -35.74 -15.43 -4.97
CA SER A 440 -36.24 -15.82 -6.30
C SER A 440 -35.86 -14.87 -7.44
N GLY A 441 -35.07 -13.82 -7.19
CA GLY A 441 -34.50 -12.96 -8.25
C GLY A 441 -33.51 -11.90 -7.75
N GLU A 442 -32.57 -11.52 -8.61
CA GLU A 442 -31.56 -10.47 -8.39
C GLU A 442 -31.89 -9.15 -9.10
N THR A 443 -33.16 -8.90 -9.43
CA THR A 443 -33.54 -7.65 -10.11
C THR A 443 -33.61 -6.47 -9.15
N ASP A 444 -33.36 -5.26 -9.64
CA ASP A 444 -33.45 -4.00 -8.88
C ASP A 444 -34.83 -3.84 -8.21
N LEU A 445 -35.90 -4.35 -8.85
CA LEU A 445 -37.26 -4.38 -8.31
C LEU A 445 -37.38 -5.24 -7.05
N VAL A 446 -36.71 -6.39 -7.00
CA VAL A 446 -36.70 -7.27 -5.82
C VAL A 446 -35.92 -6.59 -4.70
N GLN A 447 -34.79 -5.95 -4.99
CA GLN A 447 -33.99 -5.22 -3.99
C GLN A 447 -34.75 -4.04 -3.38
N MET A 448 -35.44 -3.24 -4.20
CA MET A 448 -36.26 -2.13 -3.71
C MET A 448 -37.41 -2.60 -2.81
N ASN A 449 -38.06 -3.71 -3.16
CA ASN A 449 -39.13 -4.26 -2.34
C ASN A 449 -38.61 -4.91 -1.04
N ARG A 450 -37.42 -5.54 -1.06
CA ARG A 450 -36.75 -6.04 0.15
C ARG A 450 -36.54 -4.93 1.18
N LYS A 451 -36.02 -3.77 0.77
CA LYS A 451 -35.79 -2.60 1.66
C LYS A 451 -37.08 -2.13 2.36
N LYS A 452 -38.22 -2.18 1.67
CA LYS A 452 -39.52 -1.82 2.24
C LYS A 452 -40.02 -2.82 3.29
N HIS A 453 -39.57 -4.07 3.22
CA HIS A 453 -40.06 -5.19 4.06
C HIS A 453 -39.03 -5.65 5.09
N THR A 454 -37.89 -4.96 5.24
CA THR A 454 -36.84 -5.28 6.21
C THR A 454 -37.35 -5.22 7.65
N VAL A 455 -38.15 -4.20 8.01
CA VAL A 455 -38.68 -4.04 9.38
C VAL A 455 -39.64 -5.18 9.75
N PRO A 456 -40.66 -5.53 8.93
CA PRO A 456 -41.47 -6.73 9.16
C PRO A 456 -40.66 -8.03 9.25
N LEU A 457 -39.61 -8.19 8.44
CA LEU A 457 -38.75 -9.38 8.47
C LEU A 457 -37.98 -9.49 9.80
N ILE A 458 -37.46 -8.37 10.33
CA ILE A 458 -36.83 -8.31 11.66
C ILE A 458 -37.82 -8.77 12.73
N GLN A 459 -39.05 -8.26 12.69
CA GLN A 459 -40.07 -8.63 13.66
C GLN A 459 -40.41 -10.13 13.61
N LEU A 460 -40.59 -10.68 12.41
CA LEU A 460 -40.83 -12.12 12.24
C LEU A 460 -39.67 -12.98 12.76
N PHE A 461 -38.43 -12.49 12.63
CA PHE A 461 -37.26 -13.18 13.18
C PHE A 461 -37.22 -13.09 14.72
N ALA A 462 -37.52 -11.92 15.29
CA ALA A 462 -37.64 -11.74 16.74
C ALA A 462 -38.72 -12.67 17.33
N ASP A 463 -39.91 -12.71 16.73
CA ASP A 463 -40.99 -13.60 17.17
C ASP A 463 -40.59 -15.08 17.13
N GLU A 464 -39.77 -15.49 16.14
CA GLU A 464 -39.28 -16.86 16.03
C GLU A 464 -38.20 -17.18 17.07
N LEU A 465 -37.34 -16.22 17.41
CA LEU A 465 -36.39 -16.34 18.53
C LEU A 465 -37.12 -16.51 19.85
N ASP A 466 -38.17 -15.71 20.09
CA ASP A 466 -39.00 -15.81 21.29
C ASP A 466 -39.70 -17.17 21.38
N ARG A 467 -40.24 -17.68 20.27
CA ARG A 467 -40.79 -19.05 20.22
C ARG A 467 -39.74 -20.10 20.53
N CYS A 468 -38.54 -19.98 19.98
CA CYS A 468 -37.45 -20.92 20.26
C CYS A 468 -37.02 -20.86 21.73
N LYS A 469 -37.00 -19.66 22.33
CA LYS A 469 -36.74 -19.47 23.76
C LYS A 469 -37.83 -20.11 24.62
N HIS A 470 -39.10 -19.88 24.32
CA HIS A 470 -40.21 -20.51 25.03
C HIS A 470 -40.13 -22.04 24.96
N LEU A 471 -39.82 -22.61 23.78
CA LEU A 471 -39.59 -24.05 23.64
C LEU A 471 -38.39 -24.55 24.45
N PHE A 472 -37.32 -23.75 24.53
CA PHE A 472 -36.15 -24.04 25.34
C PHE A 472 -36.48 -24.09 26.84
N ASP A 473 -37.10 -23.03 27.34
CA ASP A 473 -37.43 -22.86 28.75
C ASP A 473 -38.46 -23.92 29.20
N PHE A 474 -39.51 -24.16 28.41
CA PHE A 474 -40.50 -25.21 28.67
C PHE A 474 -39.86 -26.60 28.76
N HIS A 475 -38.90 -26.88 27.90
CA HIS A 475 -38.19 -28.16 27.94
C HIS A 475 -37.30 -28.28 29.18
N LEU A 476 -36.62 -27.20 29.58
CA LEU A 476 -35.77 -27.18 30.77
C LEU A 476 -36.58 -27.55 32.03
N GLU A 477 -37.81 -27.05 32.13
CA GLU A 477 -38.72 -27.35 33.24
C GLU A 477 -39.20 -28.81 33.26
N GLN A 478 -39.22 -29.49 32.11
CA GLN A 478 -39.76 -30.84 31.93
C GLN A 478 -38.68 -31.93 31.68
N MET A 479 -37.39 -31.59 31.84
CA MET A 479 -36.22 -32.46 31.55
C MET A 479 -36.32 -33.87 32.18
N ASN A 480 -37.04 -34.03 33.29
CA ASN A 480 -37.20 -35.32 33.97
C ASN A 480 -38.45 -36.13 33.54
N LYS A 481 -39.28 -35.64 32.62
CA LYS A 481 -40.58 -36.24 32.27
C LYS A 481 -40.79 -36.54 30.77
N LEU A 482 -40.02 -35.94 29.88
CA LEU A 482 -40.28 -35.97 28.43
C LEU A 482 -39.27 -36.84 27.66
N HIS A 483 -39.74 -37.94 27.06
CA HIS A 483 -38.99 -38.65 26.02
C HIS A 483 -39.21 -37.97 24.66
N LEU A 484 -38.26 -37.12 24.26
CA LEU A 484 -38.35 -36.23 23.09
C LEU A 484 -38.42 -36.92 21.72
N SER A 485 -37.92 -38.16 21.62
CA SER A 485 -37.80 -38.85 20.34
C SER A 485 -38.10 -40.34 20.50
N LYS A 486 -39.06 -40.82 19.71
CA LYS A 486 -39.39 -42.25 19.61
C LYS A 486 -38.12 -43.02 19.22
N ASN A 487 -37.85 -44.13 19.92
CA ASN A 487 -36.73 -45.04 19.65
C ASN A 487 -35.32 -44.44 19.81
N MET A 488 -35.12 -43.44 20.67
CA MET A 488 -33.78 -42.96 21.01
C MET A 488 -33.57 -42.91 22.54
N PRO A 489 -32.34 -43.19 23.02
CA PRO A 489 -31.99 -42.97 24.42
C PRO A 489 -32.18 -41.50 24.83
N ALA A 490 -32.51 -41.27 26.10
CA ALA A 490 -32.87 -39.94 26.61
C ALA A 490 -31.80 -38.87 26.29
N MET A 491 -30.52 -39.16 26.54
CA MET A 491 -29.43 -38.23 26.28
C MET A 491 -29.28 -37.90 24.79
N THR A 492 -29.34 -38.91 23.93
CA THR A 492 -29.22 -38.72 22.47
C THR A 492 -30.42 -37.96 21.90
N GLY A 493 -31.62 -38.19 22.45
CA GLY A 493 -32.84 -37.43 22.13
C GLY A 493 -32.73 -35.96 22.51
N CYS A 494 -32.20 -35.65 23.71
CA CYS A 494 -31.93 -34.28 24.15
C CYS A 494 -30.93 -33.56 23.24
N LEU A 495 -29.82 -34.22 22.86
CA LEU A 495 -28.85 -33.65 21.92
C LEU A 495 -29.45 -33.38 20.55
N LYS A 496 -30.24 -34.32 20.02
CA LYS A 496 -30.91 -34.15 18.73
C LYS A 496 -31.88 -32.98 18.76
N TRP A 497 -32.68 -32.86 19.81
CA TRP A 497 -33.62 -31.75 19.97
C TRP A 497 -32.91 -30.40 20.12
N ALA A 498 -31.86 -30.33 20.93
CA ALA A 498 -31.04 -29.12 21.05
C ALA A 498 -30.42 -28.71 19.70
N LYS A 499 -29.95 -29.70 18.92
CA LYS A 499 -29.48 -29.47 17.54
C LYS A 499 -30.60 -28.96 16.64
N MET A 500 -31.79 -29.54 16.70
CA MET A 500 -32.94 -29.08 15.90
C MET A 500 -33.36 -27.65 16.25
N LEU A 501 -33.33 -27.28 17.53
CA LEU A 501 -33.64 -25.92 17.98
C LEU A 501 -32.55 -24.93 17.52
N ARG A 502 -31.28 -25.32 17.59
CA ARG A 502 -30.17 -24.55 17.03
C ARG A 502 -30.32 -24.36 15.52
N ASP A 503 -30.60 -25.43 14.78
CA ASP A 503 -30.76 -25.38 13.32
C ASP A 503 -31.95 -24.49 12.91
N ARG A 504 -33.04 -24.52 13.69
CA ARG A 504 -34.22 -23.66 13.53
C ARG A 504 -33.91 -22.15 13.63
N ILE A 505 -32.88 -21.78 14.40
CA ILE A 505 -32.40 -20.38 14.52
C ILE A 505 -31.31 -20.07 13.48
N GLN A 506 -30.35 -20.99 13.32
CA GLN A 506 -29.15 -20.75 12.51
C GLN A 506 -29.45 -20.66 11.01
N ILE A 507 -30.38 -21.49 10.49
CA ILE A 507 -30.70 -21.51 9.06
C ILE A 507 -31.31 -20.17 8.62
N PRO A 508 -32.36 -19.64 9.29
CA PRO A 508 -32.88 -18.32 8.94
C PRO A 508 -31.88 -17.18 9.20
N TRP A 509 -31.04 -17.28 10.24
CA TRP A 509 -30.00 -16.27 10.52
C TRP A 509 -28.98 -16.13 9.39
N ASN A 510 -28.51 -17.24 8.82
CA ASN A 510 -27.58 -17.20 7.68
C ASN A 510 -28.20 -16.51 6.45
N ASN A 511 -29.49 -16.77 6.20
CA ASN A 511 -30.22 -16.09 5.11
C ASN A 511 -30.47 -14.61 5.43
N PHE A 512 -30.70 -14.27 6.70
CA PHE A 512 -30.91 -12.92 7.17
C PHE A 512 -29.64 -12.06 7.04
N GLN A 513 -28.47 -12.64 7.34
CA GLN A 513 -27.18 -11.98 7.15
C GLN A 513 -26.93 -11.59 5.68
N PHE A 514 -27.27 -12.47 4.72
CA PHE A 514 -27.19 -12.16 3.30
C PHE A 514 -28.11 -11.00 2.86
N VAL A 515 -29.24 -10.80 3.56
CA VAL A 515 -30.20 -9.72 3.27
C VAL A 515 -29.76 -8.38 3.89
N LEU A 516 -28.92 -8.38 4.93
CA LEU A 516 -28.42 -7.17 5.60
C LEU A 516 -27.03 -6.70 5.13
N ASP A 517 -26.20 -7.62 4.62
CA ASP A 517 -24.83 -7.33 4.18
C ASP A 517 -24.74 -6.78 2.72
N MET A 518 -25.88 -6.54 2.05
CA MET A 518 -26.02 -5.85 0.74
C MET A 518 -26.90 -4.60 0.86
#